data_AF-A0A519FPG5-F1
#
_entry.id   AF-A0A519FPG5-F1
#
_cell.length_a   1.000
_cell.length_b   1.000
_cell.length_c   1.000
_cell.angle_alpha   90.00
_cell.angle_beta   90.00
_cell.angle_gamma   90.00
#
_symmetry.space_group_name_H-M   'P 1'
#
loop_
_entity.id
_entity.type
_entity.pdbx_description
1 polymer ?
#
loop_
_entity_poly.entity_id
_entity_poly.type
_entity_poly.pdbx_seq_one_letter_code
_entity_poly.pdbx_strand_id
1 'polypeptide(L)' 'LRGGAGSPVDTPLLQALGHDPASLEALVARTGWSAAELQVQLLELELDGHVARLPGGLFQRIGQA' A
#
# COMPACT_ATOMS: atom_id res chain seq x y z
N LEU A 1 14.83 16.48 -12.80
CA LEU A 1 14.28 15.41 -13.67
C LEU A 1 13.29 14.61 -12.83
N ARG A 2 12.01 15.00 -12.78
CA ARG A 2 10.95 14.14 -12.21
C ARG A 2 10.63 13.09 -13.28
N GLY A 3 11.19 11.89 -13.11
CA GLY A 3 10.88 10.73 -13.95
C GLY A 3 9.41 10.33 -13.78
N GLY A 4 8.81 9.84 -14.86
CA GLY A 4 7.37 9.79 -15.06
C GLY A 4 6.59 9.11 -13.94
N ALA A 5 5.56 9.81 -13.47
CA ALA A 5 4.50 9.22 -12.67
C ALA A 5 3.70 8.28 -13.60
N GLY A 6 4.10 7.00 -13.64
CA GLY A 6 3.10 5.95 -13.87
C GLY A 6 2.00 6.21 -12.86
N SER A 7 0.76 6.35 -13.31
CA SER A 7 -0.35 6.74 -12.45
C SER A 7 -0.30 5.88 -11.18
N PRO A 8 -0.22 6.48 -9.97
CA PRO A 8 0.05 5.74 -8.73
C PRO A 8 -1.04 4.73 -8.38
N VAL A 9 -2.15 4.71 -9.13
CA VAL A 9 -3.31 3.83 -8.98
C VAL A 9 -3.02 2.34 -9.21
N ASP A 10 -1.86 1.97 -9.77
CA ASP A 10 -1.53 0.57 -10.15
C ASP A 10 -0.20 0.04 -9.60
N THR A 11 0.25 0.52 -8.43
CA THR A 11 1.41 -0.14 -7.79
C THR A 11 1.05 -1.59 -7.42
N PRO A 12 1.99 -2.55 -7.53
CA PRO A 12 1.74 -3.95 -7.14
C PRO A 12 1.24 -4.08 -5.69
N LEU A 13 1.66 -3.16 -4.82
CA LEU A 13 1.21 -3.11 -3.43
C LEU A 13 -0.26 -2.67 -3.28
N LEU A 14 -0.70 -1.65 -4.03
CA LEU A 14 -2.11 -1.25 -4.04
C LEU A 14 -3.01 -2.35 -4.61
N GLN A 15 -2.53 -3.11 -5.60
CA GLN A 15 -3.24 -4.29 -6.10
C GLN A 15 -3.31 -5.40 -5.05
N ALA A 16 -2.22 -5.65 -4.30
CA ALA A 16 -2.19 -6.64 -3.22
C ALA A 16 -3.06 -6.26 -2.01
N LEU A 17 -3.22 -4.96 -1.72
CA LEU A 17 -4.17 -4.43 -0.76
C LEU A 17 -5.61 -4.73 -1.18
N GLY A 18 -5.94 -4.52 -2.45
CA GLY A 18 -7.29 -4.68 -2.96
C GLY A 18 -8.23 -3.59 -2.42
N HIS A 19 -9.48 -3.96 -2.13
CA HIS A 19 -10.49 -3.03 -1.62
C HIS A 19 -10.76 -3.18 -0.11
N ASP A 20 -10.40 -4.32 0.48
CA ASP A 20 -10.59 -4.61 1.90
C ASP A 20 -9.34 -4.26 2.71
N PRO A 21 -9.47 -3.91 4.01
CA PRO A 21 -8.32 -3.73 4.88
C PRO A 21 -7.48 -5.01 5.00
N ALA A 22 -6.15 -4.86 5.01
CA ALA A 22 -5.22 -5.98 5.16
C ALA A 22 -4.14 -5.67 6.21
N SER A 23 -3.71 -6.69 6.96
CA SER A 23 -2.56 -6.58 7.86
C SER A 23 -1.23 -6.66 7.09
N LEU A 24 -0.14 -6.21 7.72
CA LEU A 24 1.20 -6.37 7.17
C LEU A 24 1.53 -7.84 6.87
N GLU A 25 1.15 -8.75 7.76
CA GLU A 25 1.34 -10.20 7.58
C GLU A 25 0.59 -10.74 6.35
N ALA A 26 -0.65 -10.29 6.13
CA ALA A 26 -1.42 -10.68 4.95
C ALA A 26 -0.76 -10.16 3.67
N LEU A 27 -0.19 -8.96 3.69
CA LEU A 27 0.53 -8.39 2.55
C LEU A 27 1.84 -9.13 2.27
N VAL A 28 2.58 -9.54 3.31
CA VAL A 28 3.75 -10.44 3.17
C VAL A 28 3.33 -11.73 2.49
N ALA A 29 2.25 -12.37 2.96
CA ALA A 29 1.77 -13.63 2.39
C ALA A 29 1.32 -13.50 0.92
N ARG A 30 0.74 -12.36 0.54
CA ARG A 30 0.26 -12.10 -0.84
C ARG A 30 1.37 -11.72 -1.81
N THR A 31 2.36 -10.95 -1.36
CA THR A 31 3.40 -10.35 -2.23
C THR A 31 4.71 -11.13 -2.22
N GLY A 32 4.98 -11.89 -1.15
CA GLY A 32 6.28 -12.51 -0.90
C GLY A 32 7.39 -11.52 -0.52
N TRP A 33 7.06 -10.24 -0.34
CA TRP A 33 8.03 -9.21 0.05
C TRP A 33 8.30 -9.23 1.55
N SER A 34 9.45 -8.71 1.96
CA SER A 34 9.76 -8.59 3.37
C SER A 34 8.87 -7.55 4.05
N ALA A 35 8.61 -7.74 5.34
CA ALA A 35 7.86 -6.78 6.15
C ALA A 35 8.53 -5.38 6.15
N ALA A 36 9.86 -5.32 6.06
CA ALA A 36 10.60 -4.06 6.00
C ALA A 36 10.36 -3.31 4.69
N GLU A 37 10.44 -4.01 3.55
CA GLU A 37 10.14 -3.42 2.23
C GLU A 37 8.70 -2.93 2.16
N LEU A 38 7.75 -3.74 2.63
CA LEU A 38 6.34 -3.36 2.68
C LEU A 38 6.10 -2.14 3.58
N GLN A 39 6.79 -2.04 4.72
CA GLN A 39 6.65 -0.89 5.62
C GLN A 39 7.10 0.42 4.98
N VAL A 40 8.19 0.41 4.21
CA VAL A 40 8.66 1.60 3.47
C VAL A 40 7.63 2.00 2.41
N GLN A 41 7.21 1.04 1.59
CA GLN A 41 6.27 1.28 0.50
C GLN A 41 4.89 1.76 1.02
N LEU A 42 4.39 1.16 2.11
CA LEU A 42 3.13 1.57 2.74
C LEU A 42 3.21 2.98 3.32
N LEU A 43 4.36 3.36 3.90
CA LEU A 43 4.57 4.71 4.41
C LEU A 43 4.60 5.74 3.29
N GLU A 44 5.28 5.45 2.17
CA GLU A 44 5.29 6.34 1.01
C GLU A 44 3.87 6.54 0.45
N LEU A 45 3.12 5.46 0.29
CA LEU A 45 1.72 5.52 -0.15
C LEU A 45 0.80 6.24 0.85
N GLU A 46 1.09 6.16 2.14
CA GLU A 46 0.36 6.90 3.18
C GLU A 46 0.61 8.40 3.07
N LEU A 47 1.88 8.81 2.90
CA LEU A 47 2.26 10.20 2.72
C LEU A 47 1.69 10.81 1.43
N ASP A 48 1.59 10.00 0.37
CA ASP A 48 0.97 10.39 -0.90
C ASP A 48 -0.58 10.35 -0.86
N GLY A 49 -1.18 9.91 0.25
CA GLY A 49 -2.63 9.89 0.43
C GLY A 49 -3.35 8.76 -0.34
N HIS A 50 -2.64 7.70 -0.70
CA HIS A 50 -3.19 6.52 -1.38
C HIS A 50 -3.58 5.39 -0.42
N VAL A 51 -2.97 5.34 0.77
CA VAL A 51 -3.24 4.32 1.80
C VAL A 51 -3.50 5.00 3.15
N ALA A 52 -4.42 4.45 3.92
CA ALA A 52 -4.63 4.81 5.32
C ALA A 52 -4.27 3.63 6.23
N ARG A 53 -3.66 3.92 7.37
CA ARG A 53 -3.51 2.96 8.47
C ARG A 53 -4.70 3.04 9.42
N LEU A 54 -5.31 1.90 9.69
CA LEU A 54 -6.49 1.75 10.54
C LEU A 54 -6.11 1.14 11.91
N PRO A 55 -6.98 1.27 12.94
CA PRO A 55 -6.81 0.56 14.20
C PRO A 55 -6.64 -0.95 13.99
N GLY A 56 -5.82 -1.58 14.85
CA GLY A 56 -5.49 -3.00 14.71
C GLY A 56 -4.34 -3.30 13.74
N GLY A 57 -3.63 -2.27 13.25
CA GLY A 57 -2.47 -2.47 12.37
C GLY A 57 -2.84 -2.88 10.94
N LEU A 58 -4.05 -2.49 10.51
CA LEU A 58 -4.55 -2.75 9.16
C LEU A 58 -4.24 -1.57 8.26
N PHE A 59 -4.16 -1.84 6.97
CA PHE A 59 -3.95 -0.86 5.91
C PHE A 59 -5.08 -0.98 4.91
N GLN A 60 -5.58 0.15 4.41
CA GLN A 60 -6.62 0.19 3.39
C GLN A 60 -6.31 1.24 2.34
N ARG A 61 -6.64 0.95 1.08
CA ARG A 61 -6.56 1.93 -0.01
C ARG A 61 -7.60 3.03 0.18
N ILE A 62 -7.18 4.27 0.02
CA ILE A 62 -8.08 5.43 0.00
C ILE A 62 -8.69 5.50 -1.40
N GLY A 63 -10.01 5.30 -1.49
CA GLY A 63 -10.74 5.45 -2.75
C GLY A 63 -10.66 6.89 -3.24
N GLN A 64 -10.37 7.09 -4.53
CA GLN A 64 -10.64 8.35 -5.20
C GLN A 64 -12.17 8.42 -5.35
N ALA A 65 -12.81 9.43 -4.75
CA ALA A 65 -14.24 9.68 -4.89
C ALA A 65 -14.60 10.17 -6.30
#